data_AF-A0A9E2GL04-F1
#
_entry.id   AF-A0A9E2GL04-F1
#
_cell.length_a   1.000
_cell.length_b   1.000
_cell.length_c   1.000
_cell.angle_alpha   90.00
_cell.angle_beta   90.00
_cell.angle_gamma   90.00
#
_symmetry.space_group_name_H-M   'P 1'
#
loop_
_entity.id
_entity.type
_entity.pdbx_description
1 polymer ?
#
loop_
_entity_poly.entity_id
_entity_poly.type
_entity_poly.pdbx_seq_one_letter_code
_entity_poly.pdbx_strand_id
1 'polypeptide(L)'
;MADSSAGSNLVWFPEIVNAHKQERAMDVQIIEAKTGRLLGTYPIVLGGLNYTPSEHEFFDLAWRCAVDDKLADANHRDQYTIRFP
;
A
#
# COMPACT_ATOMS: atom_id res chain seq x y z
N MET A 1 -34.99 41.25 13.99
CA MET A 1 -35.18 39.96 14.69
C MET A 1 -34.97 38.89 13.64
N ALA A 2 -33.87 38.15 13.79
CA ALA A 2 -33.41 37.14 12.86
C ALA A 2 -34.19 35.84 13.07
N ASP A 3 -34.56 35.16 11.99
CA ASP A 3 -34.82 33.73 12.05
C ASP A 3 -34.14 33.07 10.84
N SER A 4 -33.17 32.22 11.17
CA SER A 4 -32.23 31.57 10.29
C SER A 4 -32.80 30.22 9.88
N SER A 5 -33.33 30.12 8.66
CA SER A 5 -33.63 28.84 8.03
C SER A 5 -32.40 28.33 7.27
N ALA A 6 -31.50 27.63 7.97
CA ALA A 6 -30.43 26.87 7.34
C ALA A 6 -30.79 25.38 7.41
N GLY A 7 -31.17 24.84 6.25
CA GLY A 7 -31.56 23.46 6.06
C GLY A 7 -30.50 22.46 6.49
N SER A 8 -30.99 21.35 7.00
CA SER A 8 -30.27 20.12 7.30
C SER A 8 -29.32 19.73 6.16
N ASN A 9 -28.03 19.66 6.44
CA ASN A 9 -27.12 18.86 5.64
C ASN A 9 -26.44 17.83 6.54
N LEU A 10 -27.11 16.69 6.68
CA LEU A 10 -26.52 15.48 7.23
C LEU A 10 -25.51 14.94 6.21
N VAL A 11 -24.24 15.29 6.36
CA VAL A 11 -23.15 14.49 5.83
C VAL A 11 -22.65 13.56 6.93
N TRP A 12 -23.34 12.43 7.04
CA TRP A 12 -22.90 11.28 7.81
C TRP A 12 -21.73 10.65 7.05
N PHE A 13 -20.49 11.02 7.40
CA PHE A 13 -19.31 10.25 7.02
C PHE A 13 -18.99 9.30 8.17
N PRO A 14 -19.31 8.00 8.06
CA PRO A 14 -18.88 7.01 9.05
C PRO A 14 -17.46 6.56 8.70
N GLU A 15 -16.46 7.43 8.81
CA GLU A 15 -15.08 6.91 8.87
C GLU A 15 -14.77 6.57 10.32
N ILE A 16 -15.40 5.47 10.74
CA ILE A 16 -14.86 4.59 11.76
C ILE A 16 -13.47 4.20 11.25
N VAL A 17 -12.45 4.98 11.62
CA VAL A 17 -11.07 4.53 11.60
C VAL A 17 -10.98 3.39 12.61
N ASN A 18 -11.36 2.20 12.13
CA ASN A 18 -11.24 0.95 12.84
C ASN A 18 -9.74 0.57 12.87
N ALA A 19 -8.94 1.40 13.55
CA ALA A 19 -7.51 1.20 13.76
C ALA A 19 -7.29 0.19 14.92
N HIS A 20 -7.93 -0.97 14.81
CA HIS A 20 -7.69 -2.12 15.69
C HIS A 20 -7.45 -3.36 14.85
N LYS A 21 -6.36 -3.31 14.09
CA LYS A 21 -5.55 -4.48 13.78
C LYS A 21 -4.14 -3.96 13.50
N GLN A 22 -3.23 -4.11 14.46
CA GLN A 22 -1.81 -4.06 14.17
C GLN A 22 -1.46 -5.28 13.32
N GLU A 23 -1.94 -5.32 12.08
CA GLU A 23 -1.30 -6.15 11.06
C GLU A 23 0.00 -5.40 10.78
N ARG A 24 1.12 -5.98 11.21
CA ARG A 24 2.44 -5.38 11.00
C ARG A 24 2.64 -5.26 9.49
N ALA A 25 2.38 -4.07 8.95
CA ALA A 25 2.78 -3.73 7.61
C ALA A 25 4.31 -3.86 7.54
N MET A 26 4.79 -4.62 6.58
CA MET A 26 6.21 -4.67 6.26
C MET A 26 6.46 -3.67 5.15
N ASP A 27 7.38 -2.74 5.37
CA ASP A 27 7.80 -1.82 4.33
C ASP A 27 8.69 -2.57 3.33
N VAL A 28 8.23 -2.65 2.08
CA VAL A 28 8.93 -3.32 0.99
C VAL A 28 9.41 -2.28 -0.01
N GLN A 29 10.72 -2.21 -0.21
CA GLN A 29 11.35 -1.31 -1.16
C GLN A 29 11.55 -2.01 -2.49
N ILE A 30 11.10 -1.42 -3.60
CA ILE A 30 11.40 -1.93 -4.95
C ILE A 30 12.57 -1.18 -5.52
N ILE A 31 13.59 -1.92 -5.94
CA ILE A 31 14.85 -1.41 -6.47
C ILE A 31 15.04 -1.94 -7.89
N GLU A 32 15.36 -1.06 -8.82
CA GLU A 32 15.77 -1.46 -10.17
C GLU A 32 17.20 -2.03 -10.13
N ALA A 33 17.36 -3.30 -10.46
CA ALA A 33 18.63 -4.03 -10.37
C ALA A 33 19.73 -3.45 -11.27
N LYS A 34 19.35 -2.84 -12.41
CA LYS A 34 20.29 -2.24 -13.37
C LYS A 34 20.93 -0.95 -12.86
N THR A 35 20.13 -0.07 -12.27
CA THR A 35 20.58 1.27 -11.84
C THR A 35 20.80 1.38 -10.34
N GLY A 36 20.32 0.42 -9.56
CA GLY A 36 20.25 0.50 -8.10
C GLY A 36 19.27 1.56 -7.60
N ARG A 37 18.41 2.09 -8.48
CA ARG A 37 17.46 3.14 -8.13
C ARG A 37 16.30 2.56 -7.34
N LEU A 38 16.00 3.18 -6.20
CA LEU A 38 14.75 2.95 -5.46
C LEU A 38 13.59 3.53 -6.27
N LEU A 39 12.62 2.69 -6.65
CA LEU A 39 11.39 3.11 -7.30
C LEU A 39 10.37 3.63 -6.29
N GLY A 40 10.19 2.91 -5.19
CA GLY A 40 9.20 3.23 -4.17
C GLY A 40 9.27 2.28 -2.97
N THR A 41 8.64 2.70 -1.88
CA THR A 41 8.46 1.91 -0.67
C THR A 41 6.97 1.67 -0.47
N TYR A 42 6.58 0.41 -0.36
CA TYR A 42 5.19 -0.01 -0.26
C TYR A 42 4.94 -0.68 1.08
N PRO A 43 3.98 -0.19 1.90
CA PRO A 43 3.58 -0.87 3.11
C PRO A 43 2.72 -2.07 2.74
N ILE A 44 3.31 -3.27 2.77
CA ILE A 44 2.64 -4.51 2.41
C ILE A 44 2.18 -5.22 3.69
N VAL A 45 0.87 -5.40 3.80
CA VAL A 45 0.25 -6.16 4.87
C VAL A 45 -0.01 -7.57 4.36
N LEU A 46 0.83 -8.50 4.78
CA LEU A 46 0.61 -9.93 4.59
C LEU A 46 0.41 -10.57 5.96
N GLY A 47 -0.76 -11.17 6.19
CA GLY A 47 -1.10 -11.74 7.49
C GLY A 47 -2.41 -12.51 7.47
N GLY A 48 -2.52 -13.47 8.39
CA GLY A 48 -3.68 -14.34 8.55
C GLY A 48 -3.46 -15.31 9.72
N LEU A 49 -4.53 -15.92 10.24
CA LEU A 49 -4.39 -16.97 11.26
C LEU A 49 -3.58 -18.13 10.66
N ASN A 50 -2.35 -18.37 11.16
CA ASN A 50 -1.42 -19.42 10.73
C ASN A 50 -0.76 -19.25 9.36
N TYR A 51 -0.61 -18.02 8.87
CA TYR A 51 0.07 -17.77 7.60
C TYR A 51 1.43 -17.11 7.83
N THR A 52 2.47 -17.69 7.23
CA THR A 52 3.83 -17.15 7.20
C THR A 52 4.12 -16.67 5.79
N PRO A 53 4.02 -15.36 5.52
CA PRO A 53 4.26 -14.85 4.19
C PRO A 53 5.69 -15.08 3.73
N SER A 54 5.81 -15.45 2.46
CA SER A 54 7.11 -15.61 1.80
C SER A 54 7.58 -14.29 1.20
N GLU A 55 8.90 -14.11 1.04
CA GLU A 55 9.47 -12.93 0.37
C GLU A 55 8.90 -12.73 -1.05
N HIS A 56 8.59 -13.82 -1.76
CA HIS A 56 7.96 -13.78 -3.07
C HIS A 56 6.58 -13.11 -3.06
N GLU A 57 5.80 -13.31 -1.99
CA GLU A 57 4.46 -12.73 -1.87
C GLU A 57 4.53 -11.24 -1.56
N PHE A 58 5.50 -10.83 -0.73
CA PHE A 58 5.84 -9.42 -0.56
C PHE A 58 6.25 -8.78 -1.88
N PHE A 59 7.07 -9.48 -2.67
CA PHE A 59 7.48 -9.00 -3.98
C PHE A 59 6.31 -8.91 -4.96
N ASP A 60 5.45 -9.92 -5.05
CA ASP A 60 4.27 -9.93 -5.94
C ASP A 60 3.36 -8.72 -5.66
N LEU A 61 3.07 -8.44 -4.39
CA LEU A 61 2.21 -7.32 -4.00
C LEU A 61 2.88 -5.97 -4.24
N ALA A 62 4.12 -5.80 -3.78
CA ALA A 62 4.86 -4.57 -4.01
C ALA A 62 5.01 -4.31 -5.52
N TRP A 63 5.33 -5.35 -6.30
CA TRP A 63 5.50 -5.26 -7.76
C TRP A 63 4.24 -4.77 -8.43
N ARG A 64 3.09 -5.34 -8.03
CA ARG A 64 1.79 -4.95 -8.55
C ARG A 64 1.47 -3.49 -8.24
N CYS A 65 1.80 -3.01 -7.03
CA CYS A 65 1.68 -1.59 -6.69
C CYS A 65 2.58 -0.71 -7.57
N ALA A 66 3.85 -1.08 -7.77
CA ALA A 66 4.77 -0.31 -8.60
C ALA A 66 4.37 -0.24 -10.08
N VAL A 67 3.78 -1.32 -10.61
CA VAL A 67 3.24 -1.33 -11.98
C VAL A 67 1.98 -0.46 -12.08
N ASP A 68 1.09 -0.52 -11.09
CA ASP A 68 -0.14 0.30 -11.04
C ASP A 68 0.18 1.79 -10.97
N ASP A 69 1.18 2.15 -10.14
CA ASP A 69 1.73 3.51 -10.03
C ASP A 69 2.52 3.96 -11.27
N LYS A 70 2.71 3.07 -12.25
CA LYS A 70 3.53 3.28 -13.46
C LYS A 70 4.99 3.62 -13.16
N LEU A 71 5.51 3.17 -12.02
CA LEU A 71 6.91 3.31 -11.63
C LEU A 71 7.77 2.16 -12.13
N ALA A 72 7.17 0.98 -12.33
CA ALA A 72 7.83 -0.21 -12.84
C ALA A 72 7.22 -0.68 -14.17
N ASP A 73 8.04 -1.25 -15.05
CA ASP A 73 7.58 -1.83 -16.31
C ASP A 73 7.12 -3.28 -16.11
N ALA A 74 5.82 -3.52 -16.32
CA ALA A 74 5.19 -4.83 -16.17
C ALA A 74 5.89 -5.95 -16.97
N ASN A 75 6.56 -5.63 -18.08
CA ASN A 75 7.21 -6.61 -18.95
C ASN A 75 8.63 -6.97 -18.48
N HIS A 76 9.19 -6.22 -17.54
CA HIS A 76 10.60 -6.31 -17.16
C HIS A 76 10.77 -6.64 -15.68
N ARG A 77 9.91 -7.50 -15.13
CA ARG A 77 9.88 -7.86 -13.71
C ARG A 77 11.24 -8.37 -13.18
N ASP A 78 11.95 -9.14 -13.98
CA ASP A 78 13.30 -9.66 -13.73
C ASP A 78 14.37 -8.59 -13.53
N GLN A 79 14.10 -7.34 -13.91
CA GLN A 79 15.01 -6.21 -13.72
C GLN A 79 14.85 -5.53 -12.36
N TYR A 80 13.96 -6.04 -11.50
CA TYR A 80 13.64 -5.45 -10.21
C TYR A 80 13.85 -6.45 -9.09
N THR A 81 14.25 -5.94 -7.94
CA THR A 81 14.42 -6.71 -6.71
C THR A 81 13.77 -5.97 -5.55
N ILE A 82 13.50 -6.68 -4.46
CA ILE A 82 13.00 -6.09 -3.23
C ILE A 82 14.05 -6.02 -2.14
N ARG A 83 13.88 -5.04 -1.26
CA ARG A 83 14.65 -4.88 -0.04
C ARG A 83 13.72 -4.57 1.12
N PHE A 84 14.10 -5.08 2.28
CA PHE A 84 13.48 -4.76 3.55
C PHE A 84 14.41 -3.78 4.31
N PRO A 85 13.88 -2.72 4.94
CA PRO A 85 14.66 -1.78 5.73
C PRO A 85 15.22 -2.39 7.03
#